data_AF-A0A6A3W0Z2-F1
#
_entry.id   AF-A0A6A3W0Z2-F1
#
_cell.length_a   1.000
_cell.length_b   1.000
_cell.length_c   1.000
_cell.angle_alpha   90.00
_cell.angle_beta   90.00
_cell.angle_gamma   90.00
#
_symmetry.space_group_name_H-M   'P 1'
#
loop_
_entity.id
_entity.type
_entity.pdbx_description
1 polymer ?
#
loop_
_entity_poly.entity_id
_entity_poly.type
_entity_poly.pdbx_seq_one_letter_code
_entity_poly.pdbx_strand_id
1 'polypeptide(L)'
;MVMAQHVARATQTWQPQKYLKFQRQRLRPALELLARVSELPSSDDSVEIIDLGAGTGNMAPSFLKRWPNAHVTFVDSSASMLDVAQCEHKENEALDSQRFAYVQADFETYKPTQPVDLIFSNAALQWVNAKKHEQILPRLYSFLKPGCVVAFQIPDTRLQPSHQRMVDAAEELGLSERVAGVRWVTCEEDPSFYYELFKTIDGGVELDM
;
A
#
# COMPACT_ATOMS: atom_id res chain seq x y z
N MET A 1 -33.46 -5.20 24.11
CA MET A 1 -32.92 -5.80 22.87
C MET A 1 -32.60 -4.65 21.92
N VAL A 2 -31.36 -4.15 21.95
CA VAL A 2 -30.94 -2.96 21.19
C VAL A 2 -30.44 -3.43 19.83
N MET A 3 -31.14 -3.02 18.77
CA MET A 3 -30.77 -3.31 17.39
C MET A 3 -29.51 -2.53 17.02
N ALA A 4 -28.43 -3.24 16.72
CA ALA A 4 -27.20 -2.67 16.19
C ALA A 4 -27.46 -2.15 14.76
N GLN A 5 -27.50 -0.83 14.59
CA GLN A 5 -27.49 -0.21 13.27
C GLN A 5 -26.14 -0.49 12.61
N HIS A 6 -26.13 -1.38 11.62
CA HIS A 6 -25.02 -1.51 10.68
C HIS A 6 -24.97 -0.23 9.85
N VAL A 7 -23.97 0.62 10.10
CA VAL A 7 -23.61 1.68 9.16
C VAL A 7 -23.02 1.00 7.93
N ALA A 8 -23.81 0.92 6.86
CA ALA A 8 -23.32 0.48 5.57
C ALA A 8 -22.16 1.40 5.15
N ARG A 9 -20.99 0.81 4.88
CA ARG A 9 -19.81 1.51 4.35
C ARG A 9 -20.25 2.17 3.05
N ALA A 10 -20.32 3.50 3.00
CA ALA A 10 -20.67 4.22 1.79
C ALA A 10 -19.74 3.76 0.66
N THR A 11 -20.30 3.16 -0.39
CA THR A 11 -19.59 2.83 -1.62
C THR A 11 -19.21 4.14 -2.30
N GLN A 12 -18.06 4.70 -1.91
CA GLN A 12 -17.44 5.80 -2.63
C GLN A 12 -16.98 5.25 -3.99
N THR A 13 -17.72 5.59 -5.05
CA THR A 13 -17.28 5.35 -6.43
C THR A 13 -16.01 6.16 -6.69
N TRP A 14 -14.88 5.47 -6.66
CA TRP A 14 -13.56 6.05 -6.84
C TRP A 14 -13.38 6.56 -8.30
N GLN A 15 -12.69 7.69 -8.50
CA GLN A 15 -12.54 8.37 -9.81
C GLN A 15 -11.07 8.39 -10.29
N PRO A 16 -10.66 7.44 -11.16
CA PRO A 16 -9.27 7.28 -11.61
C PRO A 16 -8.65 8.49 -12.29
N GLN A 17 -9.44 9.16 -13.13
CA GLN A 17 -8.96 10.23 -14.01
C GLN A 17 -8.34 11.41 -13.25
N LYS A 18 -8.71 11.63 -11.98
CA LYS A 18 -8.13 12.69 -11.14
C LYS A 18 -6.70 12.40 -10.68
N TYR A 19 -6.30 11.13 -10.61
CA TYR A 19 -4.98 10.71 -10.12
C TYR A 19 -3.88 10.92 -11.16
N LEU A 20 -4.19 10.76 -12.45
CA LEU A 20 -3.23 10.90 -13.55
C LEU A 20 -2.72 12.35 -13.71
N LYS A 21 -3.53 13.36 -13.35
CA LYS A 21 -3.17 14.79 -13.50
C LYS A 21 -1.90 15.22 -12.74
N PHE A 22 -1.58 14.55 -11.63
CA PHE A 22 -0.40 14.86 -10.79
C PHE A 22 0.48 13.63 -10.57
N GLN A 23 0.44 12.68 -11.51
CA GLN A 23 1.06 11.35 -11.37
C GLN A 23 2.54 11.46 -10.96
N ARG A 24 3.30 12.37 -11.56
CA ARG A 24 4.74 12.55 -11.25
C ARG A 24 5.01 12.93 -9.79
N GLN A 25 4.29 13.88 -9.23
CA GLN A 25 4.46 14.27 -7.82
C GLN A 25 3.93 13.20 -6.88
N ARG A 26 2.82 12.55 -7.26
CA ARG A 26 2.20 11.47 -6.47
C ARG A 26 3.04 10.19 -6.43
N LEU A 27 3.83 9.94 -7.47
CA LEU A 27 4.69 8.76 -7.57
C LEU A 27 5.99 8.91 -6.79
N ARG A 28 6.39 10.15 -6.42
CA ARG A 28 7.65 10.41 -5.73
C ARG A 28 7.86 9.56 -4.47
N PRO A 29 6.90 9.46 -3.52
CA PRO A 29 7.07 8.59 -2.34
C PRO A 29 7.29 7.12 -2.70
N ALA A 30 6.60 6.63 -3.73
CA ALA A 30 6.73 5.25 -4.19
C ALA A 30 8.11 4.99 -4.81
N LEU A 31 8.64 5.95 -5.57
CA LEU A 31 9.99 5.84 -6.14
C LEU A 31 11.08 5.92 -5.07
N GLU A 32 10.90 6.78 -4.06
CA GLU A 32 11.82 6.88 -2.92
C GLU A 32 11.76 5.62 -2.04
N LEU A 33 10.59 5.00 -1.87
CA LEU A 33 10.45 3.69 -1.23
C LEU A 33 11.16 2.61 -2.04
N LEU A 34 10.92 2.54 -3.35
CA LEU A 34 11.55 1.56 -4.23
C LEU A 34 13.08 1.71 -4.21
N ALA A 35 13.61 2.93 -4.16
CA ALA A 35 15.04 3.18 -4.09
C ALA A 35 15.70 2.66 -2.80
N ARG A 36 14.93 2.53 -1.70
CA ARG A 36 15.40 1.96 -0.42
C ARG A 36 15.33 0.44 -0.36
N VAL A 37 14.62 -0.21 -1.28
CA VAL A 37 14.63 -1.67 -1.37
C VAL A 37 16.06 -2.12 -1.70
N SER A 38 16.65 -2.96 -0.86
CA SER A 38 17.99 -3.52 -1.06
C SER A 38 18.06 -4.39 -2.32
N GLU A 39 19.26 -4.83 -2.70
CA GLU A 39 19.38 -5.87 -3.72
C GLU A 39 18.65 -7.14 -3.25
N LEU A 40 17.86 -7.72 -4.15
CA LEU A 40 17.15 -8.97 -3.90
C LEU A 40 18.10 -10.13 -4.27
N PRO A 41 18.07 -11.25 -3.53
CA PRO A 41 18.94 -12.42 -3.82
C PRO A 41 18.76 -12.99 -5.24
N SER A 42 17.57 -12.82 -5.82
CA SER A 42 17.25 -13.29 -7.17
C SER A 42 17.82 -12.34 -8.21
N SER A 43 18.95 -12.70 -8.83
CA SER A 43 19.68 -11.81 -9.74
C SER A 43 19.44 -11.99 -11.23
N ASP A 44 18.73 -13.03 -11.72
CA ASP A 44 18.55 -13.16 -13.19
C ASP A 44 17.25 -13.83 -13.73
N ASP A 45 16.61 -14.79 -13.05
CA ASP A 45 15.55 -15.62 -13.69
C ASP A 45 14.11 -15.41 -13.18
N SER A 46 13.67 -14.15 -13.14
CA SER A 46 12.32 -13.65 -12.77
C SER A 46 12.06 -13.36 -11.29
N VAL A 47 12.07 -12.06 -10.97
CA VAL A 47 11.68 -11.51 -9.67
C VAL A 47 10.15 -11.53 -9.56
N GLU A 48 9.61 -12.17 -8.54
CA GLU A 48 8.18 -12.20 -8.25
C GLU A 48 7.81 -11.02 -7.35
N ILE A 49 7.01 -10.09 -7.88
CA ILE A 49 6.61 -8.86 -7.19
C ILE A 49 5.12 -8.87 -6.96
N ILE A 50 4.70 -8.48 -5.75
CA ILE A 50 3.32 -8.14 -5.43
C ILE A 50 3.25 -6.63 -5.21
N ASP A 51 2.46 -5.93 -6.01
CA ASP A 51 2.07 -4.53 -5.75
C ASP A 51 0.72 -4.53 -5.04
N LEU A 52 0.74 -4.33 -3.73
CA LEU A 52 -0.41 -4.50 -2.84
C LEU A 52 -1.08 -3.16 -2.56
N GLY A 53 -2.34 -3.02 -2.99
CA GLY A 53 -3.01 -1.74 -3.11
C GLY A 53 -2.53 -0.94 -4.32
N ALA A 54 -2.34 -1.65 -5.45
CA ALA A 54 -1.70 -1.14 -6.66
C ALA A 54 -2.41 0.06 -7.30
N GLY A 55 -3.73 0.21 -7.07
CA GLY A 55 -4.56 1.16 -7.78
C GLY A 55 -4.45 1.00 -9.30
N THR A 56 -4.05 2.05 -10.01
CA THR A 56 -3.88 2.04 -11.47
C THR A 56 -2.53 1.47 -11.92
N GLY A 57 -1.75 0.82 -11.05
CA GLY A 57 -0.54 0.09 -11.45
C GLY A 57 0.68 0.95 -11.82
N ASN A 58 0.68 2.24 -11.45
CA ASN A 58 1.70 3.23 -11.88
C ASN A 58 3.17 2.86 -11.62
N MET A 59 3.43 1.89 -10.74
CA MET A 59 4.78 1.41 -10.45
C MET A 59 5.35 0.44 -11.48
N ALA A 60 4.52 -0.12 -12.38
CA ALA A 60 4.93 -1.11 -13.37
C ALA A 60 6.21 -0.73 -14.16
N PRO A 61 6.34 0.50 -14.72
CA PRO A 61 7.56 0.88 -15.43
C PRO A 61 8.80 0.93 -14.52
N SER A 62 8.63 1.26 -13.25
CA SER A 62 9.74 1.37 -12.30
C SER A 62 10.22 0.00 -11.84
N PHE A 63 9.31 -0.95 -11.66
CA PHE A 63 9.65 -2.35 -11.41
C PHE A 63 10.40 -2.95 -12.59
N LEU A 64 9.86 -2.83 -13.82
CA LEU A 64 10.53 -3.38 -15.01
C LEU A 64 11.85 -2.66 -15.35
N LYS A 65 11.98 -1.37 -15.02
CA LYS A 65 13.27 -0.68 -15.15
C LYS A 65 14.33 -1.27 -14.21
N ARG A 66 13.95 -1.65 -12.99
CA ARG A 66 14.88 -2.21 -11.99
C ARG A 66 15.12 -3.70 -12.20
N TRP A 67 14.07 -4.44 -12.55
CA TRP A 67 14.07 -5.88 -12.78
C TRP A 67 13.35 -6.18 -14.10
N PRO A 68 14.07 -6.16 -15.25
CA PRO A 68 13.47 -6.28 -16.58
C PRO A 68 12.63 -7.54 -16.81
N ASN A 69 12.94 -8.64 -16.12
CA ASN A 69 12.25 -9.92 -16.25
C ASN A 69 11.25 -10.20 -15.12
N ALA A 70 10.87 -9.20 -14.32
CA ALA A 70 9.98 -9.41 -13.18
C ALA A 70 8.55 -9.81 -13.59
N HIS A 71 7.94 -10.71 -12.83
CA HIS A 71 6.50 -10.93 -12.84
C HIS A 71 5.87 -10.06 -11.77
N VAL A 72 4.84 -9.31 -12.13
CA VAL A 72 4.18 -8.37 -11.21
C VAL A 72 2.72 -8.74 -11.06
N THR A 73 2.32 -9.07 -9.84
CA THR A 73 0.91 -9.24 -9.47
C THR A 73 0.41 -7.96 -8.82
N PHE A 74 -0.46 -7.25 -9.53
CA PHE A 74 -1.17 -6.06 -9.04
C PHE A 74 -2.41 -6.49 -8.28
N VAL A 75 -2.47 -6.15 -6.99
CA VAL A 75 -3.57 -6.51 -6.10
C VAL A 75 -4.27 -5.25 -5.63
N ASP A 76 -5.58 -5.16 -5.84
CA ASP A 76 -6.38 -4.05 -5.33
C ASP A 76 -7.82 -4.49 -5.03
N SER A 77 -8.46 -3.86 -4.05
CA SER A 77 -9.86 -4.13 -3.72
C SER A 77 -10.86 -3.61 -4.77
N SER A 78 -10.44 -2.63 -5.58
CA SER A 78 -11.24 -1.99 -6.60
C SER A 78 -11.03 -2.64 -7.98
N ALA A 79 -12.05 -3.33 -8.49
CA ALA A 79 -12.02 -3.86 -9.85
C ALA A 79 -11.79 -2.74 -10.90
N SER A 80 -12.45 -1.60 -10.74
CA SER A 80 -12.31 -0.46 -11.66
C SER A 80 -10.88 0.12 -11.72
N MET A 81 -10.12 0.02 -10.63
CA MET A 81 -8.71 0.42 -10.59
C MET A 81 -7.84 -0.52 -11.43
N LEU A 82 -8.04 -1.82 -11.23
CA LEU A 82 -7.33 -2.88 -11.94
C LEU A 82 -7.66 -2.87 -13.43
N ASP A 83 -8.91 -2.58 -13.81
CA ASP A 83 -9.30 -2.41 -15.21
C ASP A 83 -8.51 -1.28 -15.87
N VAL A 84 -8.37 -0.12 -15.20
CA VAL A 84 -7.55 1.00 -15.69
C VAL A 84 -6.09 0.59 -15.78
N ALA A 85 -5.53 -0.04 -14.74
CA ALA A 85 -4.15 -0.52 -14.75
C ALA A 85 -3.89 -1.46 -15.94
N GLN A 86 -4.80 -2.41 -16.17
CA GLN A 86 -4.69 -3.37 -17.26
C GLN A 86 -4.75 -2.71 -18.63
N CYS A 87 -5.64 -1.74 -18.83
CA CYS A 87 -5.72 -0.98 -20.08
C CYS A 87 -4.44 -0.16 -20.31
N GLU A 88 -4.02 0.64 -19.33
CA GLU A 88 -2.82 1.50 -19.44
C GLU A 88 -1.54 0.68 -19.68
N HIS A 89 -1.40 -0.47 -19.01
CA HIS A 89 -0.25 -1.35 -19.22
C HIS A 89 -0.24 -2.01 -20.61
N LYS A 90 -1.41 -2.36 -21.17
CA LYS A 90 -1.52 -2.92 -22.51
C LYS A 90 -1.22 -1.90 -23.60
N GLU A 91 -1.58 -0.64 -23.39
CA GLU A 91 -1.33 0.46 -24.33
C GLU A 91 0.14 0.94 -24.30
N ASN A 92 0.88 0.62 -23.25
CA ASN A 92 2.28 1.01 -23.10
C ASN A 92 3.23 -0.07 -23.67
N GLU A 93 3.67 0.11 -24.91
CA GLU A 93 4.58 -0.81 -25.62
C GLU A 93 5.93 -1.04 -24.92
N ALA A 94 6.33 -0.17 -24.00
CA ALA A 94 7.57 -0.34 -23.22
C ALA A 94 7.42 -1.36 -22.08
N LEU A 95 6.21 -1.85 -21.80
CA LEU A 95 5.93 -2.83 -20.76
C LEU A 95 5.63 -4.21 -21.37
N ASP A 96 6.31 -5.24 -20.87
CA ASP A 96 5.95 -6.63 -21.16
C ASP A 96 4.76 -7.05 -20.27
N SER A 97 3.57 -6.59 -20.64
CA SER A 97 2.33 -6.84 -19.88
C SER A 97 1.92 -8.32 -19.82
N GLN A 98 2.57 -9.22 -20.57
CA GLN A 98 2.37 -10.67 -20.44
C GLN A 98 2.86 -11.22 -19.10
N ARG A 99 3.75 -10.47 -18.42
CA ARG A 99 4.27 -10.80 -17.09
C ARG A 99 3.43 -10.25 -15.95
N PHE A 100 2.29 -9.64 -16.25
CA PHE A 100 1.43 -8.99 -15.27
C PHE A 100 0.19 -9.81 -14.97
N ALA A 101 -0.14 -9.92 -13.69
CA ALA A 101 -1.41 -10.44 -13.20
C ALA A 101 -2.16 -9.35 -12.44
N TYR A 102 -3.50 -9.37 -12.52
CA TYR A 102 -4.36 -8.43 -11.81
C TYR A 102 -5.33 -9.23 -10.95
N VAL A 103 -5.32 -8.99 -9.66
CA VAL A 103 -6.11 -9.76 -8.69
C VAL A 103 -6.94 -8.82 -7.84
N GLN A 104 -8.27 -8.94 -7.95
CA GLN A 104 -9.16 -8.23 -7.06
C GLN A 104 -9.18 -8.92 -5.69
N ALA A 105 -8.56 -8.32 -4.69
CA ALA A 105 -8.54 -8.83 -3.32
C ALA A 105 -8.22 -7.71 -2.33
N ASP A 106 -8.48 -7.96 -1.04
CA ASP A 106 -8.08 -7.07 0.04
C ASP A 106 -6.77 -7.52 0.72
N PHE A 107 -6.19 -6.63 1.52
CA PHE A 107 -4.98 -6.88 2.30
C PHE A 107 -5.10 -8.04 3.29
N GLU A 108 -6.32 -8.40 3.69
CA GLU A 108 -6.60 -9.31 4.79
C GLU A 108 -6.66 -10.76 4.29
N THR A 109 -7.11 -10.95 3.05
CA THR A 109 -7.42 -12.25 2.45
C THR A 109 -6.45 -12.66 1.35
N TYR A 110 -5.84 -11.71 0.63
CA TYR A 110 -4.97 -12.03 -0.50
C TYR A 110 -3.78 -12.92 -0.08
N LYS A 111 -3.53 -13.98 -0.85
CA LYS A 111 -2.44 -14.93 -0.64
C LYS A 111 -1.83 -15.32 -2.00
N PRO A 112 -0.50 -15.18 -2.20
CA PRO A 112 0.13 -15.65 -3.43
C PRO A 112 0.17 -17.18 -3.48
N THR A 113 0.24 -17.72 -4.70
CA THR A 113 0.35 -19.16 -4.95
C THR A 113 1.76 -19.71 -4.66
N GLN A 114 2.76 -18.84 -4.64
CA GLN A 114 4.17 -19.15 -4.39
C GLN A 114 4.84 -18.05 -3.56
N PRO A 115 5.94 -18.35 -2.84
CA PRO A 115 6.72 -17.31 -2.19
C PRO A 115 7.26 -16.28 -3.18
N VAL A 116 7.34 -15.02 -2.76
CA VAL A 116 7.70 -13.88 -3.63
C VAL A 116 8.98 -13.18 -3.18
N ASP A 117 9.54 -12.37 -4.08
CA ASP A 117 10.79 -11.63 -3.84
C ASP A 117 10.56 -10.23 -3.28
N LEU A 118 9.43 -9.61 -3.63
CA LEU A 118 9.07 -8.28 -3.15
C LEU A 118 7.57 -8.18 -2.92
N ILE A 119 7.19 -7.72 -1.73
CA ILE A 119 5.85 -7.18 -1.48
C ILE A 119 6.00 -5.67 -1.34
N PHE A 120 5.44 -4.93 -2.28
CA PHE A 120 5.48 -3.48 -2.33
C PHE A 120 4.10 -2.91 -2.03
N SER A 121 3.98 -1.92 -1.14
CA SER A 121 2.70 -1.25 -0.86
C SER A 121 2.90 0.23 -0.55
N ASN A 122 2.63 1.08 -1.53
CA ASN A 122 2.78 2.53 -1.36
C ASN A 122 1.42 3.22 -1.18
N ALA A 123 1.27 3.97 -0.09
CA ALA A 123 0.09 4.78 0.21
C ALA A 123 -1.23 4.01 0.07
N ALA A 124 -1.26 2.78 0.61
CA ALA A 124 -2.45 1.93 0.60
C ALA A 124 -2.86 1.43 2.00
N LEU A 125 -1.90 1.12 2.87
CA LEU A 125 -2.19 0.60 4.21
C LEU A 125 -2.93 1.58 5.13
N GLN A 126 -2.90 2.90 4.89
CA GLN A 126 -3.70 3.86 5.67
C GLN A 126 -5.23 3.65 5.56
N TRP A 127 -5.68 2.86 4.58
CA TRP A 127 -7.09 2.48 4.46
C TRP A 127 -7.49 1.35 5.42
N VAL A 128 -6.50 0.72 6.05
CA VAL A 128 -6.65 -0.33 7.05
C VAL A 128 -6.27 0.24 8.41
N ASN A 129 -7.02 -0.13 9.45
CA ASN A 129 -6.73 0.30 10.81
C ASN A 129 -5.45 -0.38 11.32
N ALA A 130 -4.64 0.33 12.11
CA ALA A 130 -3.33 -0.17 12.54
C ALA A 130 -3.41 -1.46 13.37
N LYS A 131 -4.48 -1.67 14.14
CA LYS A 131 -4.71 -2.93 14.85
C LYS A 131 -4.78 -4.14 13.91
N LYS A 132 -5.26 -3.96 12.68
CA LYS A 132 -5.25 -5.04 11.68
C LYS A 132 -3.86 -5.23 11.06
N HIS A 133 -2.99 -4.22 11.08
CA HIS A 133 -1.62 -4.36 10.58
C HIS A 133 -0.83 -5.41 11.38
N GLU A 134 -1.12 -5.56 12.69
CA GLU A 134 -0.56 -6.62 13.54
C GLU A 134 -0.79 -8.03 12.98
N GLN A 135 -1.86 -8.24 12.21
CA GLN A 135 -2.17 -9.53 11.59
C GLN A 135 -1.71 -9.57 10.13
N ILE A 136 -1.88 -8.46 9.41
CA ILE A 136 -1.59 -8.38 7.98
C ILE A 136 -0.09 -8.42 7.72
N LEU A 137 0.71 -7.60 8.40
CA LEU A 137 2.13 -7.44 8.09
C LEU A 137 2.95 -8.71 8.38
N PRO A 138 2.77 -9.42 9.51
CA PRO A 138 3.47 -10.69 9.73
C PRO A 138 3.08 -11.76 8.70
N ARG A 139 1.80 -11.78 8.31
CA ARG A 139 1.30 -12.69 7.29
C ARG A 139 1.93 -12.40 5.92
N LEU A 140 1.99 -11.13 5.52
CA LEU A 140 2.67 -10.73 4.28
C LEU A 140 4.15 -11.09 4.32
N TYR A 141 4.84 -10.82 5.43
CA TYR A 141 6.24 -11.19 5.62
C TYR A 141 6.46 -12.70 5.45
N SER A 142 5.55 -13.54 5.93
CA SER A 142 5.62 -15.01 5.78
C SER A 142 5.54 -15.51 4.33
N PHE A 143 5.14 -14.66 3.38
CA PHE A 143 5.10 -15.01 1.95
C PHE A 143 6.40 -14.72 1.21
N LEU A 144 7.38 -14.11 1.88
CA LEU A 144 8.66 -13.79 1.27
C LEU A 144 9.57 -15.02 1.20
N LYS A 145 10.36 -15.11 0.14
CA LYS A 145 11.53 -15.98 0.11
C LYS A 145 12.56 -15.48 1.16
N PRO A 146 13.47 -16.34 1.64
CA PRO A 146 14.54 -15.90 2.55
C PRO A 146 15.39 -14.79 1.92
N GLY A 147 15.63 -13.70 2.68
CA GLY A 147 16.42 -12.55 2.22
C GLY A 147 15.66 -11.57 1.30
N CYS A 148 14.36 -11.78 1.09
CA CYS A 148 13.51 -10.91 0.29
C CYS A 148 12.77 -9.87 1.13
N VAL A 149 12.08 -8.92 0.48
CA VAL A 149 11.71 -7.65 1.11
C VAL A 149 10.20 -7.42 1.11
N VAL A 150 9.68 -6.93 2.25
CA VAL A 150 8.41 -6.18 2.30
C VAL A 150 8.74 -4.70 2.43
N ALA A 151 8.22 -3.89 1.51
CA ALA A 151 8.44 -2.45 1.47
C ALA A 151 7.09 -1.74 1.44
N PHE A 152 6.84 -0.86 2.41
CA PHE A 152 5.60 -0.11 2.45
C PHE A 152 5.79 1.34 2.91
N GLN A 153 4.88 2.21 2.47
CA GLN A 153 4.85 3.62 2.84
C GLN A 153 3.42 4.00 3.21
N ILE A 154 3.28 4.67 4.36
CA ILE A 154 2.00 5.16 4.87
C ILE A 154 2.11 6.68 5.05
N PRO A 155 1.18 7.49 4.49
CA PRO A 155 1.24 8.93 4.66
C PRO A 155 0.94 9.31 6.12
N ASP A 156 1.86 10.03 6.76
CA ASP A 156 1.66 10.58 8.10
C ASP A 156 1.35 12.08 8.04
N THR A 157 0.08 12.41 8.31
CA THR A 157 -0.43 13.78 8.34
C THR A 157 -0.84 14.23 9.75
N ARG A 158 -0.63 13.38 10.78
CA ARG A 158 -1.07 13.64 12.16
C ARG A 158 -0.53 14.97 12.70
N LEU A 159 0.73 15.28 12.38
CA LEU A 159 1.41 16.50 12.82
C LEU A 159 1.51 17.59 11.75
N GLN A 160 0.84 17.43 10.60
CA GLN A 160 0.87 18.46 9.57
C GLN A 160 0.03 19.66 10.01
N PRO A 161 0.53 20.91 9.86
CA PRO A 161 -0.18 22.10 10.32
C PRO A 161 -1.61 22.20 9.78
N SER A 162 -1.83 21.82 8.52
CA SER A 162 -3.17 21.82 7.91
C SER A 162 -4.17 20.92 8.63
N HIS A 163 -3.72 19.78 9.17
CA HIS A 163 -4.56 18.82 9.87
C HIS A 163 -4.77 19.21 11.32
N GLN A 164 -3.74 19.73 11.99
CA GLN A 164 -3.88 20.28 13.34
C GLN A 164 -4.90 21.41 13.37
N ARG A 165 -4.91 22.29 12.35
CA ARG A 165 -5.92 23.36 12.23
C ARG A 165 -7.36 22.86 12.11
N MET A 166 -7.57 21.65 11.58
CA MET A 166 -8.92 21.06 11.55
C MET A 166 -9.41 20.69 12.95
N VAL A 167 -8.50 20.23 13.83
CA VAL A 167 -8.78 19.92 15.22
C VAL A 167 -9.03 21.22 16.01
N ASP A 168 -8.13 22.19 15.88
CA ASP A 168 -8.27 23.51 16.52
C ASP A 168 -9.62 24.16 16.18
N ALA A 169 -9.99 24.17 14.89
CA ALA A 169 -11.25 24.75 14.45
C ALA A 169 -12.48 24.00 14.99
N ALA A 170 -12.40 22.67 15.14
CA ALA A 170 -13.48 21.91 15.74
C ALA A 170 -13.66 22.24 17.23
N GLU A 171 -12.56 22.47 17.95
CA GLU A 171 -12.58 22.91 19.34
C GLU A 171 -13.15 24.33 19.49
N GLU A 172 -12.66 25.29 18.70
CA GLU A 172 -13.12 26.68 18.72
C GLU A 172 -14.63 26.81 18.44
N LEU A 173 -15.18 25.93 17.59
CA LEU A 173 -16.60 25.92 17.24
C LEU A 173 -17.47 25.08 18.20
N GLY A 174 -16.88 24.44 19.22
CA GLY A 174 -17.59 23.54 20.13
C GLY A 174 -18.11 22.26 19.45
N LEU A 175 -17.42 21.80 18.40
CA LEU A 175 -17.80 20.66 17.56
C LEU A 175 -16.95 19.41 17.81
N SER A 176 -16.03 19.42 18.78
CA SER A 176 -15.10 18.31 19.05
C SER A 176 -15.79 16.95 19.17
N GLU A 177 -16.87 16.86 19.95
CA GLU A 177 -17.65 15.62 20.13
C GLU A 177 -18.24 15.09 18.82
N ARG A 178 -18.61 16.00 17.89
CA ARG A 178 -19.17 15.60 16.59
C ARG A 178 -18.13 14.97 15.67
N VAL A 179 -16.86 15.29 15.84
CA VAL A 179 -15.76 14.80 14.99
C VAL A 179 -14.88 13.76 15.65
N ALA A 180 -15.00 13.55 16.97
CA ALA A 180 -14.17 12.63 17.74
C ALA A 180 -14.16 11.18 17.20
N GLY A 181 -15.26 10.72 16.60
CA GLY A 181 -15.37 9.39 16.01
C GLY A 181 -14.88 9.26 14.57
N VAL A 182 -14.44 10.35 13.93
CA VAL A 182 -14.02 10.33 12.52
C VAL A 182 -12.56 9.88 12.43
N ARG A 183 -12.37 8.65 11.96
CA ARG A 183 -11.04 8.11 11.64
C ARG A 183 -10.39 8.91 10.51
N TRP A 184 -9.16 9.36 10.73
CA TRP A 184 -8.36 10.00 9.68
C TRP A 184 -7.70 8.94 8.78
N VAL A 185 -7.59 9.25 7.50
CA VAL A 185 -6.91 8.37 6.53
C VAL A 185 -5.43 8.74 6.50
N THR A 186 -4.71 8.29 7.52
CA THR A 186 -3.27 8.56 7.72
C THR A 186 -2.65 7.43 8.54
N CYS A 187 -1.34 7.50 8.78
CA CYS A 187 -0.65 6.64 9.72
C CYS A 187 -1.24 6.80 11.12
N GLU A 188 -1.55 5.70 11.79
CA GLU A 188 -2.09 5.73 13.16
C GLU A 188 -1.00 5.52 14.22
N GLU A 189 0.08 4.85 13.84
CA GLU A 189 1.17 4.41 14.73
C GLU A 189 2.53 4.98 14.28
N ASP A 190 3.48 5.04 15.21
CA ASP A 190 4.84 5.48 14.92
C ASP A 190 5.70 4.34 14.33
N PRO A 191 6.83 4.64 13.65
CA PRO A 191 7.71 3.61 13.09
C PRO A 191 8.13 2.52 14.09
N SER A 192 8.28 2.87 15.38
CA SER A 192 8.60 1.92 16.45
C SER A 192 7.57 0.80 16.61
N PHE A 193 6.28 1.07 16.37
CA PHE A 193 5.24 0.03 16.39
C PHE A 193 5.53 -1.05 15.34
N TYR A 194 5.83 -0.63 14.11
CA TYR A 194 6.13 -1.53 13.00
C TYR A 194 7.46 -2.25 13.21
N TYR A 195 8.46 -1.57 13.76
CA TYR A 195 9.73 -2.18 14.14
C TYR A 195 9.54 -3.33 15.13
N GLU A 196 8.83 -3.09 16.25
CA GLU A 196 8.58 -4.14 17.24
C GLU A 196 7.79 -5.31 16.64
N LEU A 197 6.82 -5.02 15.76
CA LEU A 197 6.07 -6.05 15.05
C LEU A 197 7.01 -6.96 14.22
N PHE A 198 7.90 -6.40 13.41
CA PHE A 198 8.81 -7.21 12.59
C PHE A 198 9.94 -7.86 13.40
N LYS A 199 10.44 -7.21 14.45
CA LYS A 199 11.48 -7.75 15.33
C LYS A 199 11.05 -9.05 16.03
N THR A 200 9.76 -9.20 16.34
CA THR A 200 9.23 -10.46 16.91
C THR A 200 9.25 -11.62 15.92
N ILE A 201 9.32 -11.33 14.61
CA ILE A 201 9.35 -12.32 13.53
C ILE A 201 10.78 -12.61 13.12
N ASP A 202 11.59 -11.57 12.97
CA ASP A 202 12.99 -11.62 12.55
C ASP A 202 13.84 -10.72 13.45
N GLY A 203 14.66 -11.35 14.29
CA GLY A 203 15.53 -10.65 15.24
C GLY A 203 16.68 -9.88 14.59
N GLY A 204 16.91 -10.05 13.28
CA GLY A 204 17.86 -9.28 12.48
C GLY A 204 17.29 -7.98 11.90
N VAL A 205 16.02 -7.66 12.15
CA VAL A 205 15.41 -6.41 11.67
C VAL A 205 16.05 -5.21 12.36
N GLU A 206 16.50 -4.26 11.55
CA GLU A 206 17.01 -2.96 11.99
C GLU A 206 16.02 -1.86 11.62
N LEU A 207 15.93 -0.83 12.48
CA LEU A 207 15.15 0.37 12.19
C LEU A 207 16.09 1.43 11.61
N ASP A 208 15.89 1.76 10.35
CA ASP A 208 16.55 2.89 9.67
C ASP A 208 15.76 4.18 9.99
N MET A 209 16.27 5.02 10.91
CA MET A 209 15.68 6.30 11.33
C MET A 209 16.54 7.49 10.95
#